data_AF-A0A127ESF5-F1
#
_entry.id   AF-A0A127ESF5-F1
#
_cell.length_a   1.000
_cell.length_b   1.000
_cell.length_c   1.000
_cell.angle_alpha   90.00
_cell.angle_beta   90.00
_cell.angle_gamma   90.00
#
_symmetry.space_group_name_H-M   'P 1'
#
loop_
_entity.id
_entity.type
_entity.pdbx_description
1 polymer ?
#
loop_
_entity_poly.entity_id
_entity_poly.type
_entity_poly.pdbx_seq_one_letter_code
_entity_poly.pdbx_strand_id
1 'polypeptide(L)'
;MIQDYPAKHPRMQLPPVQAAATAHPDNHHELPDWYVKLLSSLGRTKDEDHRIAVHEAGHALAARLLGHPIGGATVNPDKERGSGGMVWGPEHMQAFAEGGGDASDIREELTSAMPSPGEDRDECNDIYSSCYHQVIELMAGAAGERLLLEGEPPGAADDIRQARELALLFCKSDAAVESFIAHCAIAAHDLLKPYVGHLISLCTVLKIARKLDGGEIDKVIRTVEAQQALAESRLRNTQWSAAIAESDRLRAAGVFAPLPCQ
;
A
#
# COMPACT_ATOMS: atom_id res chain seq x y z
N MET A 1 37.65 15.22 9.35
CA MET A 1 37.02 16.35 8.65
C MET A 1 35.76 15.82 8.00
N ILE A 2 34.64 15.89 8.73
CA ILE A 2 33.32 15.53 8.22
C ILE A 2 32.65 16.87 7.93
N GLN A 3 32.31 17.07 6.66
CA GLN A 3 31.81 18.34 6.16
C GLN A 3 30.31 18.38 6.43
N ASP A 4 29.91 19.22 7.39
CA ASP A 4 28.50 19.47 7.73
C ASP A 4 27.75 20.03 6.52
N TYR A 5 26.76 19.27 6.03
CA TYR A 5 25.77 19.76 5.10
C TYR A 5 24.66 20.50 5.86
N PRO A 6 24.41 21.79 5.60
CA PRO A 6 23.30 22.49 6.23
C PRO A 6 21.97 22.04 5.61
N ALA A 7 21.15 21.37 6.42
CA ALA A 7 19.75 21.11 6.12
C ALA A 7 18.98 22.43 5.97
N LYS A 8 18.80 22.89 4.73
CA LYS A 8 17.91 24.00 4.37
C LYS A 8 16.87 23.52 3.37
N HIS A 9 15.92 22.70 3.85
CA HIS A 9 14.60 22.67 3.26
C HIS A 9 13.62 23.26 4.27
N PRO A 10 13.00 24.42 3.99
CA PRO A 10 11.93 24.92 4.84
C PRO A 10 10.78 23.90 4.82
N ARG A 11 10.35 23.45 6.01
CA ARG A 11 9.11 22.69 6.18
C ARG A 11 7.99 23.48 5.50
N MET A 12 7.45 22.92 4.43
CA MET A 12 6.27 23.44 3.74
C MET A 12 5.10 23.33 4.72
N GLN A 13 4.78 24.43 5.42
CA GLN A 13 3.55 24.51 6.21
C GLN A 13 2.40 24.53 5.22
N LEU A 14 1.67 23.40 5.14
CA LEU A 14 0.39 23.38 4.46
C LEU A 14 -0.54 24.37 5.16
N PRO A 15 -1.31 25.18 4.41
CA PRO A 15 -2.28 26.08 5.00
C PRO A 15 -3.32 25.27 5.80
N PRO A 16 -3.87 25.83 6.90
CA PRO A 16 -4.94 25.18 7.64
C PRO A 16 -6.12 24.95 6.70
N VAL A 17 -6.54 23.69 6.58
CA VAL A 17 -7.77 23.31 5.89
C VAL A 17 -8.91 23.96 6.66
N GLN A 18 -9.46 25.05 6.12
CA GLN A 18 -10.74 25.59 6.60
C GLN A 18 -11.80 24.55 6.24
N ALA A 19 -12.18 23.75 7.23
CA ALA A 19 -13.32 22.85 7.14
C ALA A 19 -14.59 23.72 6.98
N ALA A 20 -15.04 23.88 5.73
CA ALA A 20 -16.40 24.28 5.48
C ALA A 20 -17.30 23.11 5.92
N ALA A 21 -17.73 23.14 7.18
CA ALA A 21 -18.75 22.27 7.71
C ALA A 21 -20.10 22.64 7.09
N THR A 22 -20.32 22.20 5.85
CA THR A 22 -21.68 22.00 5.35
C THR A 22 -22.17 20.70 5.96
N ALA A 23 -23.07 20.81 6.95
CA ALA A 23 -23.82 19.69 7.48
C ALA A 23 -24.48 18.95 6.31
N HIS A 24 -23.94 17.79 5.98
CA HIS A 24 -24.51 16.89 5.00
C HIS A 24 -25.69 16.20 5.71
N PRO A 25 -26.92 16.29 5.20
CA PRO A 25 -28.01 15.49 5.76
C PRO A 25 -27.63 14.02 5.64
N ASP A 26 -27.88 13.25 6.71
CA ASP A 26 -27.75 11.80 6.81
C ASP A 26 -28.54 11.13 5.67
N ASN A 27 -27.91 11.08 4.50
CA ASN A 27 -28.36 10.30 3.38
C ASN A 27 -27.85 8.89 3.66
N HIS A 28 -28.64 8.12 4.42
CA HIS A 28 -28.51 6.68 4.46
C HIS A 28 -28.77 6.16 3.03
N HIS A 29 -27.73 6.18 2.20
CA HIS A 29 -27.74 5.54 0.89
C HIS A 29 -27.93 4.05 1.15
N GLU A 30 -29.18 3.59 1.08
CA GLU A 30 -29.51 2.18 1.13
C GLU A 30 -28.64 1.46 0.10
N LEU A 31 -27.91 0.44 0.56
CA LEU A 31 -27.09 -0.35 -0.33
C LEU A 31 -28.00 -0.99 -1.39
N PRO A 32 -27.57 -1.08 -2.66
CA PRO A 32 -28.34 -1.79 -3.65
C PRO A 32 -28.67 -3.21 -3.18
N ASP A 33 -29.91 -3.64 -3.35
CA ASP A 33 -30.41 -4.96 -2.92
C ASP A 33 -29.51 -6.12 -3.42
N TRP A 34 -28.93 -5.97 -4.62
CA TRP A 34 -27.99 -6.96 -5.16
C TRP A 34 -26.72 -7.13 -4.32
N TYR A 35 -26.20 -6.05 -3.72
CA TYR A 35 -24.98 -6.09 -2.92
C TYR A 35 -25.26 -6.71 -1.55
N VAL A 36 -26.40 -6.39 -0.94
CA VAL A 36 -26.84 -7.04 0.31
C VAL A 36 -27.04 -8.55 0.09
N LYS A 37 -27.67 -8.94 -1.03
CA LYS A 37 -27.82 -10.36 -1.41
C LYS A 37 -26.48 -11.05 -1.64
N LEU A 38 -25.55 -10.39 -2.32
CA LEU A 38 -24.20 -10.91 -2.53
C LEU A 38 -23.51 -11.19 -1.19
N LEU A 39 -23.42 -10.20 -0.31
CA LEU A 39 -22.77 -10.34 0.98
C LEU A 39 -23.42 -11.43 1.84
N SER A 40 -24.75 -11.48 1.86
CA SER A 40 -25.51 -12.53 2.55
C SER A 40 -25.14 -13.92 2.01
N SER A 41 -24.99 -14.08 0.70
CA SER A 41 -24.60 -15.37 0.08
C SER A 41 -23.16 -15.78 0.41
N LEU A 42 -22.29 -14.81 0.71
CA LEU A 42 -20.91 -15.03 1.14
C LEU A 42 -20.80 -15.22 2.66
N GLY A 43 -21.88 -15.02 3.41
CA GLY A 43 -21.87 -15.04 4.87
C GLY A 43 -21.07 -13.87 5.47
N ARG A 44 -21.07 -12.71 4.80
CA ARG A 44 -20.28 -11.53 5.20
C ARG A 44 -21.15 -10.33 5.52
N THR A 45 -20.65 -9.52 6.43
CA THR A 45 -21.12 -8.15 6.66
C THR A 45 -20.44 -7.17 5.69
N LYS A 46 -20.99 -5.95 5.62
CA LYS A 46 -20.40 -4.85 4.83
C LYS A 46 -19.00 -4.49 5.31
N ASP A 47 -18.79 -4.50 6.63
CA ASP A 47 -17.54 -4.09 7.25
C ASP A 47 -16.47 -5.15 7.05
N GLU A 48 -16.82 -6.43 7.14
CA GLU A 48 -15.92 -7.53 6.76
C GLU A 48 -15.51 -7.47 5.30
N ASP A 49 -16.47 -7.22 4.39
CA ASP A 49 -16.18 -7.11 2.95
C ASP A 49 -15.28 -5.90 2.65
N HIS A 50 -15.53 -4.77 3.33
CA HIS A 50 -14.68 -3.59 3.20
C HIS A 50 -13.27 -3.86 3.74
N ARG A 51 -13.16 -4.50 4.90
CA ARG A 51 -11.89 -4.86 5.51
C ARG A 51 -11.07 -5.77 4.62
N ILE A 52 -11.67 -6.83 4.09
CA ILE A 52 -11.00 -7.74 3.14
C ILE A 52 -10.53 -6.95 1.92
N ALA A 53 -11.36 -6.08 1.33
CA ALA A 53 -10.92 -5.27 0.19
C ALA A 53 -9.73 -4.36 0.51
N VAL A 54 -9.67 -3.78 1.72
CA VAL A 54 -8.52 -2.99 2.18
C VAL A 54 -7.28 -3.87 2.34
N HIS A 55 -7.45 -5.05 2.93
CA HIS A 55 -6.39 -6.02 3.17
C HIS A 55 -5.74 -6.47 1.85
N GLU A 56 -6.53 -6.96 0.89
CA GLU A 56 -6.03 -7.41 -0.41
C GLU A 56 -5.41 -6.25 -1.22
N ALA A 57 -5.97 -5.05 -1.13
CA ALA A 57 -5.38 -3.87 -1.76
C ALA A 57 -4.03 -3.50 -1.14
N GLY A 58 -3.83 -3.74 0.15
CA GLY A 58 -2.56 -3.56 0.86
C GLY A 58 -1.46 -4.45 0.27
N HIS A 59 -1.72 -5.76 0.16
CA HIS A 59 -0.81 -6.70 -0.50
C HIS A 59 -0.52 -6.30 -1.94
N ALA A 60 -1.56 -6.04 -2.74
CA ALA A 60 -1.40 -5.75 -4.16
C ALA A 60 -0.58 -4.47 -4.41
N LEU A 61 -0.79 -3.43 -3.59
CA LEU A 61 -0.04 -2.19 -3.69
C LEU A 61 1.41 -2.36 -3.22
N ALA A 62 1.64 -3.08 -2.11
CA ALA A 62 2.99 -3.37 -1.63
C ALA A 62 3.81 -4.18 -2.64
N ALA A 63 3.21 -5.22 -3.23
CA ALA A 63 3.83 -6.00 -4.30
C ALA A 63 4.33 -5.08 -5.44
N ARG A 64 3.50 -4.14 -5.90
CA ARG A 64 3.90 -3.17 -6.94
C ARG A 64 5.00 -2.23 -6.50
N LEU A 65 4.94 -1.71 -5.27
CA LEU A 65 5.97 -0.81 -4.74
C LEU A 65 7.32 -1.50 -4.54
N LEU A 66 7.31 -2.80 -4.24
CA LEU A 66 8.51 -3.65 -4.12
C LEU A 66 9.01 -4.17 -5.47
N GLY A 67 8.33 -3.86 -6.57
CA GLY A 67 8.68 -4.32 -7.92
C GLY A 67 8.30 -5.77 -8.20
N HIS A 68 7.49 -6.39 -7.34
CA HIS A 68 7.01 -7.76 -7.54
C HIS A 68 5.93 -7.81 -8.64
N PRO A 69 5.96 -8.86 -9.48
CA PRO A 69 4.94 -9.05 -10.47
C PRO A 69 3.65 -9.56 -9.82
N ILE A 70 2.50 -9.04 -10.24
CA ILE A 70 1.17 -9.44 -9.74
C ILE A 70 0.36 -10.07 -10.88
N GLY A 71 -0.29 -11.18 -10.60
CA GLY A 71 -1.27 -11.82 -11.48
C GLY A 71 -2.68 -11.28 -11.24
N GLY A 72 -3.02 -10.93 -10.00
CA GLY A 72 -4.27 -10.27 -9.67
C GLY A 72 -4.61 -10.27 -8.18
N ALA A 73 -5.79 -9.75 -7.86
CA ALA A 73 -6.36 -9.69 -6.52
C ALA A 73 -7.86 -10.03 -6.56
N THR A 74 -8.38 -10.65 -5.50
CA THR A 74 -9.81 -10.99 -5.37
C THR A 74 -10.26 -10.82 -3.93
N VAL A 75 -11.49 -10.36 -3.76
CA VAL A 75 -12.18 -10.35 -2.46
C VAL A 75 -13.27 -11.44 -2.40
N ASN A 76 -13.36 -12.30 -3.41
CA ASN A 76 -14.23 -13.46 -3.35
C ASN A 76 -13.53 -14.56 -2.53
N PRO A 77 -14.26 -15.21 -1.59
CA PRO A 77 -13.68 -16.30 -0.82
C PRO A 77 -13.31 -17.48 -1.69
N ASP A 78 -12.25 -18.16 -1.30
CA ASP A 78 -11.95 -19.52 -1.74
C ASP A 78 -12.20 -20.47 -0.57
N LYS A 79 -13.25 -21.31 -0.67
CA LYS A 79 -13.61 -22.25 0.40
C LYS A 79 -12.64 -23.40 0.52
N GLU A 80 -11.98 -23.78 -0.57
CA GLU A 80 -11.00 -24.88 -0.57
C GLU A 80 -9.72 -24.45 0.15
N ARG A 81 -9.34 -23.18 -0.03
CA ARG A 81 -8.18 -22.57 0.64
C ARG A 81 -8.50 -21.92 1.98
N GLY A 82 -9.78 -21.76 2.31
CA GLY A 82 -10.24 -21.06 3.52
C GLY A 82 -9.95 -19.56 3.53
N SER A 83 -9.69 -18.94 2.37
CA SER A 83 -9.30 -17.53 2.28
C SER A 83 -10.50 -16.59 2.10
N GLY A 84 -10.41 -15.40 2.69
CA GLY A 84 -11.40 -14.33 2.55
C GLY A 84 -11.25 -13.51 1.25
N GLY A 85 -10.01 -13.37 0.82
CA GLY A 85 -9.59 -12.84 -0.46
C GLY A 85 -8.25 -13.47 -0.80
N MET A 86 -7.61 -13.00 -1.87
CA MET A 86 -6.28 -13.44 -2.24
C MET A 86 -5.64 -12.45 -3.21
N VAL A 87 -4.33 -12.26 -3.06
CA VAL A 87 -3.43 -11.71 -4.08
C VAL A 87 -2.53 -12.83 -4.60
N TRP A 88 -2.28 -12.87 -5.90
CA TRP A 88 -1.45 -13.91 -6.52
C TRP A 88 -0.49 -13.32 -7.57
N GLY A 89 0.63 -14.00 -7.82
CA GLY A 89 1.61 -13.67 -8.86
C GLY A 89 1.18 -14.10 -10.28
N PRO A 90 1.92 -13.75 -11.34
CA PRO A 90 1.51 -14.03 -12.74
C PRO A 90 1.40 -15.52 -13.07
N GLU A 91 2.27 -16.34 -12.48
CA GLU A 91 2.34 -17.78 -12.75
C GLU A 91 1.33 -18.59 -11.90
N HIS A 92 0.42 -17.91 -11.19
CA HIS A 92 -0.63 -18.54 -10.39
C HIS A 92 -1.82 -19.03 -11.26
N MET A 93 -1.53 -19.98 -12.14
CA MET A 93 -2.39 -21.10 -12.49
C MET A 93 -1.51 -22.35 -12.43
N GLN A 94 -1.43 -23.02 -11.27
CA GLN A 94 -0.81 -24.36 -11.12
C GLN A 94 0.72 -24.48 -11.31
N ALA A 95 1.55 -23.62 -10.69
CA ALA A 95 3.00 -23.91 -10.65
C ALA A 95 3.35 -25.16 -9.79
N PHE A 96 2.46 -25.56 -8.88
CA PHE A 96 2.50 -26.85 -8.19
C PHE A 96 1.10 -27.46 -8.20
N ALA A 97 1.00 -28.77 -8.43
CA ALA A 97 -0.26 -29.50 -8.59
C ALA A 97 -1.22 -29.39 -7.38
N GLU A 98 -0.72 -28.87 -6.26
CA GLU A 98 -1.45 -28.62 -5.01
C GLU A 98 -1.32 -27.15 -4.56
N GLY A 99 -1.50 -26.22 -5.49
CA GLY A 99 -2.01 -24.88 -5.16
C GLY A 99 -1.12 -23.96 -4.33
N GLY A 100 -0.18 -23.27 -4.98
CA GLY A 100 0.54 -22.11 -4.44
C GLY A 100 1.55 -22.52 -3.37
N GLY A 101 2.85 -22.41 -3.69
CA GLY A 101 3.91 -22.90 -2.79
C GLY A 101 3.77 -22.27 -1.41
N ASP A 102 3.56 -23.12 -0.40
CA ASP A 102 3.47 -22.66 0.98
C ASP A 102 4.84 -22.12 1.39
N ALA A 103 4.88 -21.09 2.22
CA ALA A 103 6.16 -20.55 2.70
C ALA A 103 7.02 -21.61 3.43
N SER A 104 6.40 -22.66 3.99
CA SER A 104 7.12 -23.80 4.56
C SER A 104 7.83 -24.65 3.51
N ASP A 105 7.27 -24.79 2.29
CA ASP A 105 7.90 -25.48 1.16
C ASP A 105 9.14 -24.72 0.70
N ILE A 106 9.01 -23.39 0.54
CA ILE A 106 10.13 -22.50 0.20
C ILE A 106 11.22 -22.61 1.27
N ARG A 107 10.83 -22.60 2.54
CA ARG A 107 11.78 -22.75 3.64
C ARG A 107 12.48 -24.11 3.57
N GLU A 108 11.77 -25.20 3.34
CA GLU A 108 12.34 -26.55 3.25
C GLU A 108 13.35 -26.66 2.12
N GLU A 109 13.01 -26.15 0.93
CA GLU A 109 13.89 -26.17 -0.25
C GLU A 109 15.16 -25.33 -0.02
N LEU A 110 15.01 -24.12 0.52
CA LEU A 110 16.12 -23.19 0.66
C LEU A 110 17.01 -23.46 1.88
N THR A 111 16.51 -24.15 2.92
CA THR A 111 17.25 -24.36 4.17
C THR A 111 18.65 -24.96 3.95
N SER A 112 18.79 -25.87 2.99
CA SER A 112 20.08 -26.52 2.68
C SER A 112 21.09 -25.59 2.00
N ALA A 113 20.62 -24.54 1.32
CA ALA A 113 21.44 -23.54 0.64
C ALA A 113 21.80 -22.35 1.55
N MET A 114 21.09 -22.18 2.68
CA MET A 114 21.33 -21.06 3.59
C MET A 114 22.64 -21.23 4.37
N PRO A 115 23.47 -20.16 4.49
CA PRO A 115 24.70 -20.21 5.28
C PRO A 115 24.45 -20.48 6.77
N SER A 116 25.39 -21.18 7.40
CA SER A 116 25.41 -21.44 8.83
C SER A 116 25.68 -20.15 9.63
N PRO A 117 25.38 -20.13 10.95
CA PRO A 117 25.70 -18.97 11.78
C PRO A 117 27.20 -18.61 11.74
N GLY A 118 27.49 -17.39 11.29
CA GLY A 118 28.85 -16.85 11.20
C GLY A 118 29.50 -17.00 9.82
N GLU A 119 28.86 -17.70 8.89
CA GLU A 119 29.32 -17.80 7.50
C GLU A 119 28.92 -16.56 6.68
N ASP A 120 29.63 -16.37 5.56
CA ASP A 120 29.36 -15.32 4.59
C ASP A 120 27.97 -15.51 3.95
N ARG A 121 27.31 -14.39 3.67
CA ARG A 121 25.93 -14.35 3.13
C ARG A 121 25.84 -13.67 1.77
N ASP A 122 26.94 -13.17 1.22
CA ASP A 122 26.95 -12.44 -0.05
C ASP A 122 26.35 -13.29 -1.19
N GLU A 123 26.64 -14.60 -1.23
CA GLU A 123 26.13 -15.52 -2.24
C GLU A 123 24.61 -15.77 -2.17
N CYS A 124 23.97 -15.50 -1.03
CA CYS A 124 22.52 -15.70 -0.81
C CYS A 124 21.76 -14.38 -0.66
N ASN A 125 22.41 -13.23 -0.88
CA ASN A 125 21.83 -11.92 -0.60
C ASN A 125 20.52 -11.65 -1.37
N ASP A 126 20.39 -12.21 -2.56
CA ASP A 126 19.17 -12.19 -3.36
C ASP A 126 18.01 -12.96 -2.71
N ILE A 127 18.27 -14.13 -2.12
CA ILE A 127 17.30 -14.91 -1.34
C ILE A 127 16.86 -14.11 -0.11
N TYR A 128 17.81 -13.53 0.62
CA TYR A 128 17.54 -12.67 1.79
C TYR A 128 16.64 -11.50 1.41
N SER A 129 17.00 -10.77 0.35
CA SER A 129 16.22 -9.62 -0.12
C SER A 129 14.82 -10.02 -0.56
N SER A 130 14.69 -11.15 -1.28
CA SER A 130 13.40 -11.62 -1.79
C SER A 130 12.46 -12.01 -0.65
N CYS A 131 12.93 -12.79 0.32
CA CYS A 131 12.11 -13.15 1.47
C CYS A 131 11.79 -11.94 2.35
N TYR A 132 12.73 -11.00 2.52
CA TYR A 132 12.47 -9.77 3.27
C TYR A 132 11.32 -8.98 2.64
N HIS A 133 11.37 -8.79 1.32
CA HIS A 133 10.26 -8.13 0.60
C HIS A 133 8.96 -8.93 0.69
N GLN A 134 9.01 -10.27 0.60
CA GLN A 134 7.81 -11.10 0.74
C GLN A 134 7.18 -10.99 2.13
N VAL A 135 7.99 -10.90 3.20
CA VAL A 135 7.48 -10.69 4.56
C VAL A 135 6.87 -9.29 4.71
N ILE A 136 7.45 -8.26 4.09
CA ILE A 136 6.81 -6.93 4.02
C ILE A 136 5.46 -7.02 3.30
N GLU A 137 5.40 -7.72 2.18
CA GLU A 137 4.17 -7.94 1.41
C GLU A 137 3.11 -8.65 2.25
N LEU A 138 3.46 -9.72 2.97
CA LEU A 138 2.55 -10.43 3.89
C LEU A 138 2.03 -9.53 5.02
N MET A 139 2.84 -8.58 5.51
CA MET A 139 2.38 -7.63 6.52
C MET A 139 1.57 -6.46 5.95
N ALA A 140 1.56 -6.27 4.63
CA ALA A 140 0.94 -5.13 3.98
C ALA A 140 -0.59 -5.12 4.10
N GLY A 141 -1.25 -6.28 4.15
CA GLY A 141 -2.70 -6.36 4.36
C GLY A 141 -3.12 -5.72 5.68
N ALA A 142 -2.51 -6.16 6.79
CA ALA A 142 -2.75 -5.59 8.12
C ALA A 142 -2.31 -4.12 8.21
N ALA A 143 -1.21 -3.74 7.55
CA ALA A 143 -0.78 -2.35 7.50
C ALA A 143 -1.80 -1.45 6.78
N GLY A 144 -2.38 -1.93 5.67
CA GLY A 144 -3.46 -1.26 4.96
C GLY A 144 -4.70 -1.09 5.82
N GLU A 145 -5.08 -2.13 6.58
CA GLU A 145 -6.18 -2.06 7.55
C GLU A 145 -5.94 -0.95 8.60
N ARG A 146 -4.74 -0.87 9.21
CA ARG A 146 -4.40 0.18 10.19
C ARG A 146 -4.46 1.60 9.62
N LEU A 147 -4.16 1.76 8.33
CA LEU A 147 -4.15 3.07 7.68
C LEU A 147 -5.56 3.59 7.37
N LEU A 148 -6.52 2.70 7.10
CA LEU A 148 -7.84 3.07 6.59
C LEU A 148 -9.01 2.76 7.53
N LEU A 149 -8.85 1.83 8.45
CA LEU A 149 -9.92 1.33 9.32
C LEU A 149 -9.66 1.76 10.77
N GLU A 150 -10.74 1.91 11.51
CA GLU A 150 -10.67 2.18 12.94
C GLU A 150 -10.40 0.91 13.73
N GLY A 151 -9.52 1.00 14.72
CA GLY A 151 -9.20 -0.11 15.62
C GLY A 151 -8.02 -0.97 15.16
N GLU A 152 -7.74 -1.99 15.95
CA GLU A 152 -6.68 -2.95 15.66
C GLU A 152 -7.19 -3.99 14.64
N PRO A 153 -6.46 -4.25 13.54
CA PRO A 153 -6.83 -5.29 12.58
C PRO A 153 -7.04 -6.64 13.29
N PRO A 154 -8.05 -7.43 12.89
CA PRO A 154 -8.12 -8.83 13.29
C PRO A 154 -6.83 -9.54 12.84
N GLY A 155 -6.29 -10.40 13.69
CA GLY A 155 -5.03 -11.09 13.39
C GLY A 155 -5.05 -11.78 12.02
N ALA A 156 -4.09 -11.44 11.18
CA ALA A 156 -3.87 -12.02 9.85
C ALA A 156 -3.13 -13.36 9.98
N ALA A 157 -3.82 -14.37 10.54
CA ALA A 157 -3.18 -15.58 11.05
C ALA A 157 -2.37 -16.34 9.98
N ASP A 158 -2.87 -16.42 8.74
CA ASP A 158 -2.14 -17.10 7.67
C ASP A 158 -0.95 -16.27 7.17
N ASP A 159 -1.10 -14.95 6.98
CA ASP A 159 0.04 -14.09 6.60
C ASP A 159 1.15 -14.12 7.65
N ILE A 160 0.78 -14.10 8.93
CA ILE A 160 1.74 -14.20 10.04
C ILE A 160 2.42 -15.57 10.03
N ARG A 161 1.67 -16.65 9.80
CA ARG A 161 2.22 -18.01 9.68
C ARG A 161 3.22 -18.08 8.52
N GLN A 162 2.84 -17.62 7.34
CA GLN A 162 3.72 -17.61 6.16
C GLN A 162 4.96 -16.73 6.39
N ALA A 163 4.79 -15.56 7.01
CA ALA A 163 5.88 -14.66 7.36
C ALA A 163 6.87 -15.32 8.33
N ARG A 164 6.36 -16.10 9.28
CA ARG A 164 7.17 -16.88 10.23
C ARG A 164 8.03 -17.92 9.51
N GLU A 165 7.46 -18.64 8.55
CA GLU A 165 8.19 -19.65 7.76
C GLU A 165 9.36 -19.04 7.01
N LEU A 166 9.16 -17.89 6.35
CA LEU A 166 10.23 -17.16 5.67
C LEU A 166 11.26 -16.61 6.68
N ALA A 167 10.81 -16.06 7.81
CA ALA A 167 11.70 -15.52 8.83
C ALA A 167 12.63 -16.57 9.45
N LEU A 168 12.22 -17.84 9.52
CA LEU A 168 13.03 -18.95 10.05
C LEU A 168 14.26 -19.27 9.19
N LEU A 169 14.29 -18.82 7.92
CA LEU A 169 15.51 -18.86 7.11
C LEU A 169 16.64 -18.03 7.75
N PHE A 170 16.28 -16.95 8.45
CA PHE A 170 17.21 -15.94 8.96
C PHE A 170 17.37 -16.00 10.48
N CYS A 171 16.25 -16.16 11.17
CA CYS A 171 16.14 -16.08 12.61
C CYS A 171 16.02 -17.49 13.20
N LYS A 172 16.92 -17.84 14.12
CA LYS A 172 16.95 -19.19 14.73
C LYS A 172 16.23 -19.28 16.08
N SER A 173 15.79 -18.16 16.64
CA SER A 173 15.00 -18.10 17.88
C SER A 173 13.66 -17.42 17.64
N ASP A 174 12.64 -17.84 18.39
CA ASP A 174 11.31 -17.25 18.29
C ASP A 174 11.35 -15.73 18.54
N ALA A 175 12.09 -15.27 19.54
CA ALA A 175 12.24 -13.84 19.82
C ALA A 175 12.81 -13.04 18.63
N ALA A 176 13.74 -13.62 17.87
CA ALA A 176 14.29 -12.97 16.68
C ALA A 176 13.28 -12.98 15.53
N VAL A 177 12.54 -14.07 15.34
CA VAL A 177 11.47 -14.18 14.34
C VAL A 177 10.39 -13.12 14.58
N GLU A 178 9.87 -13.03 15.80
CA GLU A 178 8.84 -12.04 16.16
C GLU A 178 9.34 -10.61 15.97
N SER A 179 10.59 -10.32 16.35
CA SER A 179 11.20 -9.00 16.15
C SER A 179 11.33 -8.65 14.66
N PHE A 180 11.68 -9.63 13.82
CA PHE A 180 11.80 -9.45 12.38
C PHE A 180 10.44 -9.19 11.72
N ILE A 181 9.41 -9.95 12.09
CA ILE A 181 8.04 -9.75 11.59
C ILE A 181 7.52 -8.37 12.01
N ALA A 182 7.72 -7.99 13.28
CA ALA A 182 7.33 -6.66 13.77
C ALA A 182 8.03 -5.53 13.01
N HIS A 183 9.32 -5.68 12.70
CA HIS A 183 10.04 -4.74 11.84
C HIS A 183 9.43 -4.66 10.44
N CYS A 184 9.12 -5.81 9.81
CA CYS A 184 8.50 -5.84 8.49
C CYS A 184 7.11 -5.22 8.49
N ALA A 185 6.33 -5.35 9.58
CA ALA A 185 5.04 -4.68 9.71
C ALA A 185 5.16 -3.16 9.76
N ILE A 186 6.18 -2.63 10.45
CA ILE A 186 6.48 -1.18 10.43
C ILE A 186 6.91 -0.76 9.02
N ALA A 187 7.78 -1.52 8.38
CA ALA A 187 8.24 -1.25 7.02
C ALA A 187 7.08 -1.24 6.01
N ALA A 188 6.14 -2.19 6.10
CA ALA A 188 4.95 -2.24 5.27
C ALA A 188 4.05 -1.02 5.47
N HIS A 189 3.84 -0.61 6.72
CA HIS A 189 3.08 0.60 7.03
C HIS A 189 3.74 1.85 6.43
N ASP A 190 5.05 2.02 6.63
CA ASP A 190 5.78 3.19 6.10
C ASP A 190 5.87 3.18 4.56
N LEU A 191 5.92 2.00 3.95
CA LEU A 191 5.85 1.82 2.51
C LEU A 191 4.50 2.28 1.94
N LEU A 192 3.39 1.91 2.60
CA LEU A 192 2.04 2.22 2.12
C LEU A 192 1.57 3.64 2.46
N LYS A 193 2.06 4.23 3.55
CA LYS A 193 1.58 5.51 4.09
C LYS A 193 1.60 6.69 3.09
N PRO A 194 2.61 6.87 2.22
CA PRO A 194 2.58 7.92 1.21
C PRO A 194 1.51 7.68 0.12
N TYR A 195 1.03 6.44 -0.01
CA TYR A 195 0.15 5.99 -1.08
C TYR A 195 -1.27 5.68 -0.59
N VAL A 196 -1.71 6.24 0.54
CA VAL A 196 -3.08 6.07 1.08
C VAL A 196 -4.18 6.33 0.03
N GLY A 197 -4.01 7.34 -0.84
CA GLY A 197 -4.95 7.61 -1.92
C GLY A 197 -5.03 6.49 -2.98
N HIS A 198 -3.92 5.81 -3.25
CA HIS A 198 -3.87 4.63 -4.12
C HIS A 198 -4.56 3.45 -3.45
N LEU A 199 -4.30 3.23 -2.16
CA LEU A 199 -4.91 2.18 -1.37
C LEU A 199 -6.45 2.32 -1.33
N ILE A 200 -6.96 3.53 -1.07
CA ILE A 200 -8.42 3.82 -1.09
C ILE A 200 -9.01 3.53 -2.47
N SER A 201 -8.34 3.96 -3.54
CA SER A 201 -8.84 3.76 -4.90
C SER A 201 -8.85 2.28 -5.28
N LEU A 202 -7.78 1.55 -4.96
CA LEU A 202 -7.63 0.14 -5.26
C LEU A 202 -8.64 -0.70 -4.48
N CYS A 203 -8.80 -0.48 -3.16
CA CYS A 203 -9.77 -1.21 -2.36
C CYS A 203 -11.21 -0.93 -2.82
N THR A 204 -11.51 0.30 -3.24
CA THR A 204 -12.83 0.67 -3.77
C THR A 204 -13.12 -0.07 -5.08
N VAL A 205 -12.18 -0.04 -6.03
CA VAL A 205 -12.35 -0.70 -7.32
C VAL A 205 -12.41 -2.22 -7.13
N LEU A 206 -11.54 -2.80 -6.31
CA LEU A 206 -11.54 -4.24 -6.02
C LEU A 206 -12.84 -4.69 -5.36
N LYS A 207 -13.37 -3.92 -4.41
CA LYS A 207 -14.66 -4.21 -3.77
C LYS A 207 -15.83 -4.23 -4.75
N ILE A 208 -15.80 -3.35 -5.76
CA ILE A 208 -16.85 -3.26 -6.79
C ILE A 208 -16.68 -4.38 -7.82
N ALA A 209 -15.47 -4.52 -8.39
CA ALA A 209 -15.17 -5.49 -9.44
C ALA A 209 -15.09 -6.94 -8.92
N ARG A 210 -14.88 -7.10 -7.60
CA ARG A 210 -14.66 -8.36 -6.87
C ARG A 210 -13.35 -9.08 -7.17
N LYS A 211 -12.85 -8.94 -8.40
CA LYS A 211 -11.59 -9.50 -8.88
C LYS A 211 -10.96 -8.51 -9.83
N LEU A 212 -9.64 -8.36 -9.76
CA LEU A 212 -8.82 -7.60 -10.69
C LEU A 212 -7.67 -8.47 -11.16
N ASP A 213 -7.33 -8.42 -12.44
CA ASP A 213 -6.04 -8.91 -12.93
C ASP A 213 -4.92 -7.87 -12.71
N GLY A 214 -3.67 -8.27 -12.91
CA GLY A 214 -2.53 -7.37 -12.70
C GLY A 214 -2.53 -6.13 -13.60
N GLY A 215 -3.06 -6.22 -14.83
CA GLY A 215 -3.16 -5.07 -15.74
C GLY A 215 -4.24 -4.08 -15.31
N GLU A 216 -5.35 -4.57 -14.75
CA GLU A 216 -6.40 -3.76 -14.15
C GLU A 216 -5.91 -3.05 -12.90
N ILE A 217 -5.13 -3.71 -12.04
CA ILE A 217 -4.48 -3.11 -10.87
C ILE A 217 -3.57 -1.95 -11.32
N ASP A 218 -2.72 -2.18 -12.33
CA ASP A 218 -1.84 -1.13 -12.85
C ASP A 218 -2.62 0.05 -13.45
N LYS A 219 -3.77 -0.24 -14.08
CA LYS A 219 -4.64 0.81 -14.62
C LYS A 219 -5.23 1.67 -13.50
N VAL A 220 -5.63 1.07 -12.37
CA VAL A 220 -6.09 1.83 -11.20
C VAL A 220 -4.98 2.73 -10.69
N ILE A 221 -3.77 2.19 -10.48
CA ILE A 221 -2.60 2.95 -9.98
C ILE A 221 -2.30 4.13 -10.92
N ARG A 222 -2.11 3.89 -12.22
CA ARG A 222 -1.85 4.95 -13.21
C ARG A 222 -2.95 6.00 -13.27
N THR A 223 -4.20 5.61 -13.05
CA THR A 223 -5.31 6.55 -13.02
C THR A 223 -5.19 7.50 -11.83
N VAL A 224 -4.86 6.99 -10.64
CA VAL A 224 -4.65 7.82 -9.44
C VAL A 224 -3.47 8.78 -9.65
N GLU A 225 -2.35 8.29 -10.17
CA GLU A 225 -1.17 9.11 -10.49
C GLU A 225 -1.52 10.25 -11.46
N ALA A 226 -2.25 9.94 -12.54
CA ALA A 226 -2.67 10.93 -13.52
C ALA A 226 -3.58 12.01 -12.90
N GLN A 227 -4.50 11.62 -12.00
CA GLN A 227 -5.36 12.58 -11.30
C GLN A 227 -4.59 13.45 -10.31
N GLN A 228 -3.61 12.88 -9.60
CA GLN A 228 -2.73 13.64 -8.70
C GLN A 228 -1.90 14.67 -9.48
N ALA A 229 -1.27 14.27 -10.58
CA ALA A 229 -0.51 15.17 -11.44
C ALA A 229 -1.37 16.31 -12.00
N LEU A 230 -2.62 16.01 -12.39
CA LEU A 230 -3.57 17.00 -12.86
C LEU A 230 -3.96 17.99 -11.74
N ALA A 231 -4.22 17.49 -10.53
CA ALA A 231 -4.56 18.31 -9.37
C ALA A 231 -3.41 19.25 -9.00
N GLU A 232 -2.17 18.76 -8.98
CA GLU A 232 -0.99 19.57 -8.73
C GLU A 232 -0.78 20.64 -9.82
N SER A 233 -0.99 20.29 -11.09
CA SER A 233 -0.89 21.25 -12.18
C SER A 233 -1.92 22.37 -12.05
N ARG A 234 -3.15 22.03 -11.65
CA ARG A 234 -4.20 23.03 -11.39
C ARG A 234 -3.80 23.95 -10.23
N LEU A 235 -3.26 23.39 -9.16
CA LEU A 235 -2.79 24.17 -8.02
C LEU A 235 -1.67 25.14 -8.41
N ARG A 236 -0.65 24.66 -9.15
CA ARG A 236 0.45 25.50 -9.65
C ARG A 236 -0.07 26.64 -10.53
N ASN A 237 -1.01 26.36 -11.43
CA ASN A 237 -1.60 27.37 -12.31
C ASN A 237 -2.36 28.45 -11.54
N THR A 238 -3.12 28.05 -10.51
CA THR A 238 -3.83 29.00 -9.63
C THR A 238 -2.84 29.87 -8.85
N GLN A 239 -1.79 29.27 -8.27
CA GLN A 239 -0.75 30.01 -7.55
C GLN A 239 -0.01 30.99 -8.45
N TRP A 240 0.34 30.56 -9.67
CA TRP A 240 0.98 31.41 -10.66
C TRP A 240 0.09 32.59 -11.08
N SER A 241 -1.19 32.32 -11.33
CA SER A 241 -2.17 33.36 -11.67
C SER A 241 -2.32 34.39 -10.54
N ALA A 242 -2.33 33.94 -9.29
CA ALA A 242 -2.38 34.82 -8.11
C ALA A 242 -1.11 35.68 -7.99
N ALA A 243 0.07 35.10 -8.24
CA ALA A 243 1.34 35.83 -8.20
C ALA A 243 1.44 36.90 -9.30
N ILE A 244 0.93 36.62 -10.51
CA ILE A 244 0.82 37.61 -11.59
C ILE A 244 -0.11 38.75 -11.16
N ALA A 245 -1.30 38.42 -10.68
CA ALA A 245 -2.27 39.43 -10.23
C ALA A 245 -1.73 40.31 -9.09
N GLU A 246 -0.94 39.74 -8.18
CA GLU A 246 -0.23 40.49 -7.14
C GLU A 246 0.84 41.42 -7.74
N SER A 247 1.67 40.91 -8.64
CA SER A 247 2.73 41.67 -9.30
C SER A 247 2.16 42.88 -10.06
N ASP A 248 1.07 42.68 -10.80
CA ASP A 248 0.39 43.74 -11.54
C ASP A 248 -0.21 44.79 -10.60
N ARG A 249 -0.76 44.37 -9.46
CA ARG A 249 -1.26 45.29 -8.42
C ARG A 249 -0.14 46.14 -7.83
N LEU A 250 1.01 45.54 -7.50
CA LEU A 250 2.16 46.25 -6.95
C LEU A 250 2.76 47.25 -7.95
N ARG A 251 2.81 46.88 -9.23
CA ARG A 251 3.21 47.80 -10.31
C ARG A 251 2.26 48.98 -10.43
N ALA A 252 0.94 48.74 -10.44
CA ALA A 252 -0.06 49.81 -10.50
C ALA A 252 -0.01 50.74 -9.28
N ALA A 253 0.33 50.21 -8.11
CA ALA A 253 0.51 50.99 -6.88
C ALA A 253 1.86 51.75 -6.81
N GLY A 254 2.72 51.65 -7.83
CA GLY A 254 4.01 52.34 -7.87
C GLY A 254 5.04 51.80 -6.88
N VAL A 255 4.85 50.59 -6.35
CA VAL A 255 5.74 49.98 -5.34
C VAL A 255 7.12 49.66 -5.92
N PHE A 256 7.21 49.43 -7.22
CA PHE A 256 8.47 49.26 -7.94
C PHE A 256 8.76 50.53 -8.76
N ALA A 257 9.59 51.42 -8.22
CA ALA A 257 10.14 52.52 -9.00
C ALA A 257 11.14 51.97 -10.04
N PRO A 258 11.11 52.44 -11.30
CA PRO A 258 12.15 52.08 -12.26
C PRO A 258 13.50 52.52 -11.71
N LEU A 259 14.49 51.62 -11.75
CA LEU A 259 15.87 51.98 -11.45
C LEU A 259 16.29 53.11 -12.40
N PRO A 260 16.83 54.22 -11.90
CA PRO A 260 17.28 55.31 -12.76
C PRO A 260 18.33 54.77 -13.73
N CYS A 261 18.10 54.92 -15.03
CA CYS A 261 19.14 54.68 -16.04
C CYS A 261 20.31 55.62 -15.74
N GLN A 262 21.49 55.04 -15.52
CA GLN A 262 22.77 55.77 -15.53
C GLN A 262 23.29 55.88 -16.97
#